data_AF-A0A023X474-F1
#
_entry.id   AF-A0A023X474-F1
#
_cell.length_a   1.000
_cell.length_b   1.000
_cell.length_c   1.000
_cell.angle_alpha   90.00
_cell.angle_beta   90.00
_cell.angle_gamma   90.00
#
_symmetry.space_group_name_H-M   'P 1'
#
loop_
_entity.id
_entity.type
_entity.pdbx_description
1 polymer ?
#
loop_
_entity_poly.entity_id
_entity_poly.type
_entity_poly.pdbx_seq_one_letter_code
_entity_poly.pdbx_strand_id
1 'polypeptide(L)'
;MAKKDYSEKYTHPDLRERLKEEIKESDRGGKPGQWSARKSQLLTQEYEKHGGGYKGEKDSDQKNLEKWTAEEWQTKEGSANAREGNDKDSETARYLPKEAWENMSEQEKEETDRKKREASKKGEQYVSNTEGAKQEGKKARSGGSDDLPLNDYDGLNVDEVEKKVRGLSKDDVETLLDYEKKNQNRKTLIEKLESRL
;
A
#
# COMPACT_ATOMS: atom_id res chain seq x y z
N MET A 1 -31.33 0.32 -4.87
CA MET A 1 -30.34 1.31 -4.38
C MET A 1 -30.09 2.29 -5.50
N ALA A 2 -30.15 3.60 -5.25
CA ALA A 2 -29.84 4.60 -6.29
C ALA A 2 -28.37 4.44 -6.70
N LYS A 3 -28.09 4.25 -7.99
CA LYS A 3 -26.72 4.28 -8.52
C LYS A 3 -26.14 5.65 -8.19
N LYS A 4 -25.07 5.67 -7.41
CA LYS A 4 -24.36 6.92 -7.11
C LYS A 4 -23.77 7.39 -8.42
N ASP A 5 -24.12 8.60 -8.86
CA ASP A 5 -23.56 9.14 -10.09
C ASP A 5 -22.09 9.50 -9.86
N TYR A 6 -21.21 8.58 -10.29
CA TYR A 6 -19.77 8.74 -10.22
C TYR A 6 -19.21 9.48 -11.45
N SER A 7 -20.05 9.78 -12.45
CA SER A 7 -19.61 10.30 -13.73
C SER A 7 -19.02 11.72 -13.64
N GLU A 8 -19.41 12.50 -12.64
CA GLU A 8 -18.87 13.85 -12.42
C GLU A 8 -17.45 13.83 -11.83
N LYS A 9 -17.11 12.79 -11.06
CA LYS A 9 -15.85 12.72 -10.29
C LYS A 9 -14.79 11.82 -10.92
N TYR A 10 -15.19 10.87 -11.75
CA TYR A 10 -14.33 9.79 -12.22
C TYR A 10 -14.34 9.70 -13.75
N THR A 11 -13.19 9.45 -14.35
CA THR A 11 -13.05 9.29 -15.80
C THR A 11 -13.73 8.02 -16.32
N HIS A 12 -13.72 6.94 -15.54
CA HIS A 12 -14.29 5.65 -15.88
C HIS A 12 -15.23 5.14 -14.76
N PRO A 13 -16.43 5.72 -14.59
CA PRO A 13 -17.32 5.39 -13.47
C PRO A 13 -17.75 3.90 -13.45
N ASP A 14 -18.03 3.30 -14.61
CA ASP A 14 -18.43 1.89 -14.71
C ASP A 14 -17.30 0.92 -14.34
N LEU A 15 -16.05 1.26 -14.72
CA LEU A 15 -14.87 0.50 -14.31
C LEU A 15 -14.73 0.52 -12.78
N ARG A 16 -14.89 1.70 -12.18
CA ARG A 16 -14.79 1.86 -10.72
C ARG A 16 -15.86 1.08 -9.98
N GLU A 17 -17.10 1.07 -10.48
CA GLU A 17 -18.19 0.31 -9.86
C GLU A 17 -17.94 -1.20 -9.95
N ARG A 18 -17.47 -1.70 -11.10
CA ARG A 18 -17.10 -3.11 -11.27
C ARG A 18 -16.00 -3.54 -10.31
N LEU A 19 -14.89 -2.81 -10.28
CA LEU A 19 -13.75 -3.10 -9.38
C LEU A 19 -14.17 -3.02 -7.91
N LYS A 20 -15.07 -2.09 -7.58
CA LYS A 20 -15.59 -1.96 -6.22
C LYS A 20 -16.31 -3.22 -5.77
N GLU A 21 -17.23 -3.75 -6.58
CA GLU A 21 -17.98 -4.95 -6.21
C GLU A 21 -17.06 -6.19 -6.21
N GLU A 22 -16.14 -6.32 -7.17
CA GLU A 22 -15.15 -7.40 -7.18
C GLU A 22 -14.29 -7.41 -5.91
N ILE A 23 -13.73 -6.25 -5.52
CA ILE A 23 -12.93 -6.12 -4.30
C ILE A 23 -13.79 -6.37 -3.06
N LYS A 24 -15.04 -5.93 -3.06
CA LYS A 24 -15.97 -6.17 -1.97
C LYS A 24 -16.26 -7.65 -1.79
N GLU A 25 -16.44 -8.40 -2.87
CA GLU A 25 -16.67 -9.85 -2.83
C GLU A 25 -15.40 -10.64 -2.50
N SER A 26 -14.23 -10.11 -2.85
CA SER A 26 -12.95 -10.73 -2.50
C SER A 26 -12.68 -10.79 -0.99
N ASP A 27 -11.80 -11.69 -0.60
CA ASP A 27 -11.18 -11.75 0.73
C ASP A 27 -10.01 -10.75 0.88
N ARG A 28 -9.64 -10.00 -0.16
CA ARG A 28 -8.57 -8.98 -0.11
C ARG A 28 -9.02 -7.76 0.68
N GLY A 29 -8.23 -7.35 1.66
CA GLY A 29 -8.50 -6.18 2.49
C GLY A 29 -9.63 -6.35 3.51
N GLY A 30 -10.02 -7.59 3.84
CA GLY A 30 -10.97 -7.90 4.91
C GLY A 30 -12.03 -8.91 4.46
N LYS A 31 -13.06 -9.10 5.30
CA LYS A 31 -14.08 -10.14 5.07
C LYS A 31 -14.80 -9.98 3.72
N PRO A 32 -15.01 -11.08 2.96
CA PRO A 32 -15.87 -11.10 1.77
C PRO A 32 -17.25 -10.49 2.00
N GLY A 33 -17.75 -9.73 1.02
CA GLY A 33 -19.04 -9.03 1.05
C GLY A 33 -19.06 -7.74 1.88
N GLN A 34 -18.04 -7.46 2.69
CA GLN A 34 -17.95 -6.25 3.52
C GLN A 34 -17.10 -5.17 2.87
N TRP A 35 -17.46 -3.89 3.13
CA TRP A 35 -16.67 -2.74 2.70
C TRP A 35 -15.82 -2.22 3.86
N SER A 36 -14.49 -2.32 3.73
CA SER A 36 -13.52 -1.87 4.73
C SER A 36 -12.70 -0.69 4.22
N ALA A 37 -11.99 0.00 5.14
CA ALA A 37 -11.03 1.04 4.78
C ALA A 37 -9.95 0.50 3.82
N ARG A 38 -9.43 -0.71 4.06
CA ARG A 38 -8.42 -1.35 3.21
C ARG A 38 -8.95 -1.70 1.81
N LYS A 39 -10.22 -2.11 1.69
CA LYS A 39 -10.87 -2.32 0.38
C LYS A 39 -11.06 -1.02 -0.38
N SER A 40 -11.38 0.08 0.30
CA SER A 40 -11.48 1.40 -0.35
C SER A 40 -10.15 1.86 -0.93
N GLN A 41 -9.09 1.53 -0.21
CA GLN A 41 -7.71 1.74 -0.55
C GLN A 41 -7.28 0.91 -1.78
N LEU A 42 -7.55 -0.41 -1.78
CA LEU A 42 -7.32 -1.29 -2.94
C LEU A 42 -8.08 -0.83 -4.19
N LEU A 43 -9.32 -0.37 -4.02
CA LEU A 43 -10.13 0.13 -5.13
C LEU A 43 -9.45 1.31 -5.84
N THR A 44 -8.87 2.26 -5.09
CA THR A 44 -8.16 3.39 -5.70
C THR A 44 -7.04 2.90 -6.60
N GLN A 45 -6.24 1.93 -6.12
CA GLN A 45 -5.09 1.41 -6.88
C GLN A 45 -5.50 0.63 -8.12
N GLU A 46 -6.41 -0.33 -7.97
CA GLU A 46 -6.87 -1.13 -9.11
C GLU A 46 -7.57 -0.22 -10.14
N TYR A 47 -8.32 0.78 -9.66
CA TYR A 47 -8.97 1.75 -10.54
C TYR A 47 -7.93 2.51 -11.37
N GLU A 48 -6.87 3.04 -10.76
CA GLU A 48 -5.81 3.75 -11.47
C GLU A 48 -4.98 2.84 -12.37
N LYS A 49 -4.64 1.63 -11.91
CA LYS A 49 -3.94 0.60 -12.68
C LYS A 49 -4.70 0.22 -13.96
N HIS A 50 -6.03 0.19 -13.89
CA HIS A 50 -6.88 -0.08 -15.05
C HIS A 50 -7.22 1.17 -15.88
N GLY A 51 -6.49 2.28 -15.69
CA GLY A 51 -6.64 3.52 -16.48
C GLY A 51 -7.76 4.44 -15.99
N GLY A 52 -8.33 4.15 -14.82
CA GLY A 52 -9.22 5.03 -14.08
C GLY A 52 -8.50 6.26 -13.55
N GLY A 53 -9.22 7.37 -13.46
CA GLY A 53 -8.73 8.62 -12.91
C GLY A 53 -9.86 9.48 -12.38
N TYR A 54 -9.50 10.62 -11.83
CA TYR A 54 -10.42 11.62 -11.31
C TYR A 54 -10.63 12.73 -12.34
N LYS A 55 -11.84 13.30 -12.38
CA LYS A 55 -12.13 14.50 -13.17
C LYS A 55 -11.84 15.72 -12.30
N GLY A 56 -10.75 16.44 -12.61
CA GLY A 56 -10.27 17.60 -11.85
C GLY A 56 -8.90 17.36 -11.21
N GLU A 57 -8.32 18.42 -10.66
CA GLU A 57 -7.05 18.32 -9.92
C GLU A 57 -7.25 17.54 -8.62
N LYS A 58 -6.38 16.56 -8.37
CA LYS A 58 -6.34 15.83 -7.08
C LYS A 58 -5.92 16.81 -5.97
N ASP A 59 -6.65 16.82 -4.86
CA ASP A 59 -6.21 17.53 -3.65
C ASP A 59 -4.98 16.84 -3.02
N SER A 60 -4.29 17.54 -2.12
CA SER A 60 -3.08 17.06 -1.44
C SER A 60 -3.32 15.82 -0.56
N ASP A 61 -4.52 15.64 -0.02
CA ASP A 61 -4.86 14.54 0.87
C ASP A 61 -5.10 13.26 0.06
N GLN A 62 -5.73 13.37 -1.12
CA GLN A 62 -5.85 12.26 -2.08
C GLN A 62 -4.47 11.81 -2.60
N LYS A 63 -3.56 12.75 -2.87
CA LYS A 63 -2.18 12.46 -3.30
C LYS A 63 -1.36 11.72 -2.24
N ASN A 64 -1.59 11.99 -0.95
CA ASN A 64 -0.88 11.32 0.15
C ASN A 64 -1.43 9.92 0.46
N LEU A 65 -2.69 9.62 0.10
CA LEU A 65 -3.31 8.31 0.34
C LEU A 65 -2.77 7.20 -0.57
N GLU A 66 -2.30 7.55 -1.79
CA GLU A 66 -1.64 6.63 -2.74
C GLU A 66 -0.39 5.97 -2.11
N LYS A 67 0.33 6.69 -1.25
CA LYS A 67 1.58 6.24 -0.62
C LYS A 67 1.40 5.07 0.35
N TRP A 68 0.21 4.92 0.94
CA TRP A 68 -0.06 3.90 1.97
C TRP A 68 -0.67 2.61 1.42
N THR A 69 -1.01 2.58 0.13
CA THR A 69 -1.99 1.62 -0.37
C THR A 69 -1.40 0.39 -1.04
N ALA A 70 -0.13 0.42 -1.45
CA ALA A 70 0.47 -0.54 -2.40
C ALA A 70 0.77 -1.92 -1.84
N GLU A 71 0.80 -2.08 -0.52
CA GLU A 71 1.29 -3.31 0.08
C GLU A 71 0.17 -4.34 0.29
N GLU A 72 0.43 -5.62 0.04
CA GLU A 72 -0.51 -6.67 0.44
C GLU A 72 -0.46 -6.86 1.97
N TRP A 73 -1.31 -6.15 2.71
CA TRP A 73 -1.37 -6.31 4.15
C TRP A 73 -2.10 -7.60 4.53
N GLN A 74 -1.47 -8.39 5.40
CA GLN A 74 -1.97 -9.68 5.83
C GLN A 74 -1.53 -10.03 7.26
N THR A 75 -2.16 -11.04 7.83
CA THR A 75 -1.67 -11.72 9.04
C THR A 75 -0.51 -12.65 8.70
N LYS A 76 0.15 -13.18 9.74
CA LYS A 76 1.20 -14.21 9.58
C LYS A 76 0.74 -15.38 8.68
N GLU A 77 -0.51 -15.82 8.82
CA GLU A 77 -1.10 -16.93 8.06
C GLU A 77 -1.61 -16.52 6.66
N GLY A 78 -1.32 -15.30 6.21
CA GLY A 78 -1.76 -14.79 4.91
C GLY A 78 -3.21 -14.30 4.85
N SER A 79 -3.90 -14.20 5.99
CA SER A 79 -5.29 -13.73 6.03
C SER A 79 -5.34 -12.20 5.96
N ALA A 80 -6.23 -11.65 5.12
CA ALA A 80 -6.51 -10.22 5.14
C ALA A 80 -7.41 -9.80 6.34
N ASN A 81 -7.92 -10.76 7.10
CA ASN A 81 -8.72 -10.50 8.28
C ASN A 81 -7.91 -10.74 9.55
N ALA A 82 -7.51 -9.66 10.21
CA ALA A 82 -6.72 -9.72 11.44
C ALA A 82 -7.55 -10.07 12.69
N ARG A 83 -8.89 -9.94 12.67
CA ARG A 83 -9.74 -10.19 13.85
C ARG A 83 -10.75 -11.30 13.58
N GLU A 84 -10.72 -12.33 14.41
CA GLU A 84 -11.67 -13.44 14.36
C GLU A 84 -12.76 -13.26 15.44
N GLY A 85 -14.01 -13.16 15.00
CA GLY A 85 -15.15 -12.79 15.85
C GLY A 85 -15.38 -11.28 15.97
N ASN A 86 -16.48 -10.92 16.63
CA ASN A 86 -16.91 -9.52 16.81
C ASN A 86 -16.99 -9.11 18.29
N ASP A 87 -16.64 -10.01 19.21
CA ASP A 87 -16.75 -9.79 20.65
C ASP A 87 -15.52 -9.08 21.19
N LYS A 88 -15.63 -8.43 22.35
CA LYS A 88 -14.52 -7.74 23.01
C LYS A 88 -13.33 -8.68 23.31
N ASP A 89 -13.62 -9.96 23.51
CA ASP A 89 -12.64 -11.00 23.85
C ASP A 89 -11.98 -11.62 22.60
N SER A 90 -12.41 -11.21 21.39
CA SER A 90 -11.80 -11.65 20.15
C SER A 90 -10.33 -11.22 20.06
N GLU A 91 -9.50 -12.18 19.69
CA GLU A 91 -8.09 -11.94 19.41
C GLU A 91 -7.92 -11.17 18.11
N THR A 92 -6.88 -10.35 18.07
CA THR A 92 -6.42 -9.70 16.85
C THR A 92 -5.01 -10.18 16.56
N ALA A 93 -4.82 -10.81 15.40
CA ALA A 93 -3.52 -11.13 14.85
C ALA A 93 -2.76 -9.85 14.48
N ARG A 94 -1.44 -9.96 14.40
CA ARG A 94 -0.60 -8.88 13.88
C ARG A 94 -0.90 -8.72 12.38
N TYR A 95 -1.01 -7.48 11.95
CA TYR A 95 -1.28 -7.12 10.56
C TYR A 95 -0.09 -6.31 10.04
N LEU A 96 0.63 -6.86 9.06
CA LEU A 96 1.82 -6.27 8.45
C LEU A 96 1.80 -6.46 6.93
N PRO A 97 2.60 -5.69 6.18
CA PRO A 97 2.86 -5.97 4.78
C PRO A 97 3.35 -7.40 4.57
N LYS A 98 2.87 -8.07 3.52
CA LYS A 98 3.28 -9.42 3.12
C LYS A 98 4.79 -9.55 2.98
N GLU A 99 5.43 -8.61 2.31
CA GLU A 99 6.88 -8.58 2.15
C GLU A 99 7.61 -8.52 3.50
N ALA A 100 7.08 -7.77 4.47
CA ALA A 100 7.65 -7.74 5.81
C ALA A 100 7.57 -9.12 6.48
N TRP A 101 6.48 -9.88 6.27
CA TRP A 101 6.40 -11.27 6.73
C TRP A 101 7.37 -12.18 5.98
N GLU A 102 7.60 -11.99 4.69
CA GLU A 102 8.50 -12.83 3.89
C GLU A 102 9.98 -12.63 4.29
N ASN A 103 10.36 -11.43 4.73
CA ASN A 103 11.72 -11.09 5.14
C ASN A 103 12.04 -11.39 6.61
N MET A 104 11.05 -11.79 7.43
CA MET A 104 11.27 -12.19 8.82
C MET A 104 11.52 -13.70 8.97
N SER A 105 12.29 -14.10 9.98
CA SER A 105 12.39 -15.51 10.38
C SER A 105 11.10 -15.99 11.06
N GLU A 106 10.78 -17.29 10.99
CA GLU A 106 9.58 -17.85 11.64
C GLU A 106 9.48 -17.52 13.14
N GLN A 107 10.62 -17.42 13.83
CA GLN A 107 10.67 -17.02 15.23
C GLN A 107 10.23 -15.57 15.43
N GLU A 108 10.71 -14.63 14.61
CA GLU A 108 10.31 -13.22 14.67
C GLU A 108 8.84 -13.04 14.30
N LYS A 109 8.35 -13.81 13.32
CA LYS A 109 6.95 -13.79 12.92
C LYS A 109 6.02 -14.21 14.06
N GLU A 110 6.36 -15.33 14.70
CA GLU A 110 5.62 -15.86 15.84
C GLU A 110 5.64 -14.89 17.03
N GLU A 111 6.81 -14.32 17.34
CA GLU A 111 6.95 -13.40 18.47
C GLU A 111 6.07 -12.15 18.30
N THR A 112 6.11 -11.52 17.13
CA THR A 112 5.33 -10.28 16.89
C THR A 112 3.83 -10.53 16.84
N ASP A 113 3.41 -11.69 16.32
CA ASP A 113 2.01 -12.11 16.26
C ASP A 113 1.48 -12.47 17.65
N ARG A 114 2.20 -13.32 18.39
CA ARG A 114 1.86 -13.68 19.79
C ARG A 114 1.73 -12.44 20.66
N LYS A 115 2.69 -11.51 20.58
CA LYS A 115 2.63 -10.23 21.31
C LYS A 115 1.34 -9.47 21.01
N LYS A 116 0.89 -9.44 19.75
CA LYS A 116 -0.35 -8.75 19.37
C LYS A 116 -1.59 -9.47 19.90
N ARG A 117 -1.65 -10.79 19.74
CA ARG A 117 -2.76 -11.62 20.20
C ARG A 117 -2.94 -11.54 21.71
N GLU A 118 -1.88 -11.76 22.47
CA GLU A 118 -1.93 -11.73 23.94
C GLU A 118 -2.37 -10.37 24.49
N ALA A 119 -1.85 -9.28 23.94
CA ALA A 119 -2.25 -7.95 24.36
C ALA A 119 -3.70 -7.62 23.92
N SER A 120 -4.13 -8.08 22.73
CA SER A 120 -5.53 -7.94 22.30
C SER A 120 -6.51 -8.67 23.23
N LYS A 121 -6.15 -9.85 23.77
CA LYS A 121 -6.94 -10.56 24.80
C LYS A 121 -7.11 -9.74 26.07
N LYS A 122 -6.12 -8.91 26.41
CA LYS A 122 -6.15 -8.01 27.57
C LYS A 122 -6.91 -6.71 27.28
N GLY A 123 -7.50 -6.57 26.09
CA GLY A 123 -8.22 -5.36 25.67
C GLY A 123 -7.32 -4.26 25.09
N GLU A 124 -6.03 -4.53 24.87
CA GLU A 124 -5.11 -3.54 24.30
C GLU A 124 -5.27 -3.45 22.77
N GLN A 125 -5.95 -2.41 22.31
CA GLN A 125 -6.14 -2.14 20.88
C GLN A 125 -4.81 -1.81 20.16
N TYR A 126 -3.90 -1.11 20.83
CA TYR A 126 -2.62 -0.65 20.27
C TYR A 126 -1.45 -1.34 20.95
N VAL A 127 -0.65 -2.06 20.17
CA VAL A 127 0.47 -2.86 20.67
C VAL A 127 1.64 -2.61 19.74
N SER A 128 2.77 -2.15 20.26
CA SER A 128 3.96 -1.91 19.44
C SER A 128 4.42 -3.18 18.73
N ASN A 129 4.88 -3.03 17.49
CA ASN A 129 5.60 -4.10 16.79
C ASN A 129 6.88 -4.44 17.57
N THR A 130 7.38 -5.67 17.41
CA THR A 130 8.76 -6.00 17.79
C THR A 130 9.74 -5.24 16.90
N GLU A 131 11.00 -5.11 17.30
CA GLU A 131 11.99 -4.36 16.53
C GLU A 131 12.18 -4.95 15.12
N GLY A 132 12.26 -6.28 14.97
CA GLY A 132 12.32 -6.93 13.66
C GLY A 132 11.11 -6.60 12.78
N ALA A 133 9.88 -6.75 13.31
CA ALA A 133 8.66 -6.42 12.58
C ALA A 133 8.52 -4.92 12.25
N LYS A 134 9.14 -4.04 13.04
CA LYS A 134 9.20 -2.60 12.77
C LYS A 134 10.19 -2.32 11.64
N GLN A 135 11.36 -2.95 11.65
CA GLN A 135 12.36 -2.81 10.60
C GLN A 135 11.86 -3.36 9.27
N GLU A 136 11.38 -4.60 9.24
CA GLU A 136 10.87 -5.22 8.01
C GLU A 136 9.61 -4.51 7.50
N GLY A 137 8.74 -4.07 8.41
CA GLY A 137 7.60 -3.22 8.03
C GLY A 137 8.01 -1.86 7.46
N LYS A 138 9.17 -1.30 7.85
CA LYS A 138 9.69 -0.07 7.24
C LYS A 138 10.26 -0.36 5.85
N LYS A 139 11.04 -1.43 5.72
CA LYS A 139 11.65 -1.84 4.44
C LYS A 139 10.60 -2.13 3.38
N ALA A 140 9.56 -2.90 3.74
CA ALA A 140 8.42 -3.18 2.85
C ALA A 140 7.72 -1.88 2.40
N ARG A 141 7.48 -0.94 3.33
CA ARG A 141 6.86 0.36 3.00
C ARG A 141 7.71 1.24 2.12
N SER A 142 9.02 1.07 2.22
CA SER A 142 9.97 1.84 1.44
C SER A 142 10.29 1.14 0.12
N GLY A 143 9.78 -0.08 -0.15
CA GLY A 143 10.03 -0.84 -1.39
C GLY A 143 11.51 -1.09 -1.70
N GLY A 144 12.38 -1.03 -0.69
CA GLY A 144 13.84 -1.03 -0.90
C GLY A 144 14.42 0.30 -1.41
N SER A 145 13.63 1.37 -1.53
CA SER A 145 14.10 2.72 -1.88
C SER A 145 15.03 3.37 -0.86
N ASP A 146 15.19 2.79 0.33
CA ASP A 146 16.21 3.22 1.30
C ASP A 146 17.64 3.05 0.72
N ASP A 147 17.84 2.19 -0.29
CA ASP A 147 19.14 1.96 -0.96
C ASP A 147 19.28 2.70 -2.31
N LEU A 148 18.27 3.50 -2.69
CA LEU A 148 18.31 4.28 -3.92
C LEU A 148 19.05 5.61 -3.72
N PRO A 149 19.57 6.23 -4.80
CA PRO A 149 20.12 7.59 -4.77
C PRO A 149 19.12 8.67 -4.31
N LEU A 150 17.84 8.30 -4.12
CA LEU A 150 16.79 9.11 -3.53
C LEU A 150 16.14 8.36 -2.38
N ASN A 151 16.38 8.82 -1.15
CA ASN A 151 15.65 8.33 0.02
C ASN A 151 14.13 8.50 -0.16
N ASP A 152 13.38 7.45 0.21
CA ASP A 152 11.92 7.39 0.09
C ASP A 152 11.44 7.69 -1.33
N TYR A 153 12.20 7.23 -2.35
CA TYR A 153 11.89 7.45 -3.76
C TYR A 153 10.45 7.05 -4.13
N ASP A 154 10.00 5.93 -3.58
CA ASP A 154 8.65 5.42 -3.75
C ASP A 154 7.58 6.38 -3.21
N GLY A 155 7.93 7.15 -2.18
CA GLY A 155 7.10 8.19 -1.59
C GLY A 155 7.14 9.53 -2.32
N LEU A 156 8.02 9.74 -3.30
CA LEU A 156 8.12 11.00 -4.04
C LEU A 156 7.14 11.04 -5.22
N ASN A 157 6.45 12.18 -5.37
CA ASN A 157 5.64 12.44 -6.57
C ASN A 157 6.51 12.89 -7.76
N VAL A 158 5.89 12.95 -8.95
CA VAL A 158 6.57 13.31 -10.20
C VAL A 158 7.40 14.61 -10.10
N ASP A 159 6.85 15.65 -9.46
CA ASP A 159 7.49 16.96 -9.36
C ASP A 159 8.61 16.97 -8.29
N GLU A 160 8.43 16.22 -7.21
CA GLU A 160 9.45 16.02 -6.17
C GLU A 160 10.65 15.23 -6.71
N VAL A 161 10.39 14.15 -7.45
CA VAL A 161 11.44 13.39 -8.15
C VAL A 161 12.15 14.30 -9.14
N GLU A 162 11.45 15.04 -9.98
CA GLU A 162 12.09 15.90 -10.99
C GLU A 162 13.00 16.97 -10.35
N LYS A 163 12.58 17.56 -9.23
CA LYS A 163 13.40 18.54 -8.50
C LYS A 163 14.67 17.91 -7.93
N LYS A 164 14.56 16.72 -7.34
CA LYS A 164 15.69 16.05 -6.70
C LYS A 164 16.64 15.39 -7.70
N VAL A 165 16.11 14.87 -8.81
CA VAL A 165 16.89 14.25 -9.91
C VAL A 165 17.82 15.25 -10.59
N ARG A 166 17.51 16.56 -10.58
CA ARG A 166 18.39 17.60 -11.16
C ARG A 166 19.79 17.65 -10.55
N GLY A 167 19.95 17.19 -9.31
CA GLY A 167 21.24 17.16 -8.60
C GLY A 167 21.96 15.82 -8.64
N LEU A 168 21.40 14.81 -9.32
CA LEU A 168 21.95 13.45 -9.35
C LEU A 168 22.87 13.24 -10.55
N SER A 169 23.78 12.27 -10.41
CA SER A 169 24.63 11.84 -11.52
C SER A 169 23.83 11.03 -12.55
N LYS A 170 24.38 10.86 -13.76
CA LYS A 170 23.73 10.06 -14.81
C LYS A 170 23.52 8.60 -14.37
N ASP A 171 24.50 8.02 -13.68
CA ASP A 171 24.45 6.64 -13.17
C ASP A 171 23.37 6.49 -12.07
N ASP A 172 23.19 7.52 -11.23
CA ASP A 172 22.12 7.54 -10.23
C ASP A 172 20.74 7.62 -10.90
N VAL A 173 20.59 8.42 -11.95
CA VAL A 173 19.35 8.52 -12.73
C VAL A 173 19.04 7.21 -13.44
N GLU A 174 20.05 6.51 -13.94
CA GLU A 174 19.91 5.18 -14.56
C GLU A 174 19.46 4.13 -13.52
N THR A 175 20.06 4.16 -12.32
CA THR A 175 19.66 3.29 -11.20
C THR A 175 18.18 3.51 -10.82
N LEU A 176 17.74 4.77 -10.75
CA LEU A 176 16.34 5.10 -10.46
C LEU A 176 15.40 4.67 -11.59
N LEU A 177 15.82 4.81 -12.85
CA LEU A 177 15.03 4.38 -14.00
C LEU A 177 14.81 2.87 -14.00
N ASP A 178 15.88 2.10 -13.76
CA ASP A 178 15.83 0.64 -13.68
C ASP A 178 14.96 0.16 -12.52
N TYR A 179 15.05 0.83 -11.38
CA TYR A 179 14.19 0.56 -10.24
C TYR A 179 12.73 0.88 -10.55
N GLU A 180 12.43 2.06 -11.10
CA GLU A 180 11.06 2.47 -11.42
C GLU A 180 10.41 1.52 -12.43
N LYS A 181 11.14 1.06 -13.44
CA LYS A 181 10.68 0.07 -14.44
C LYS A 181 10.33 -1.29 -13.83
N LYS A 182 11.05 -1.71 -12.78
CA LYS A 182 10.85 -3.00 -12.11
C LYS A 182 9.78 -2.97 -11.02
N ASN A 183 9.51 -1.79 -10.46
CA ASN A 183 8.60 -1.59 -9.32
C ASN A 183 7.30 -0.90 -9.75
N GLN A 184 7.07 0.35 -9.32
CA GLN A 184 5.80 1.06 -9.50
C GLN A 184 5.44 1.34 -10.97
N ASN A 185 6.42 1.33 -11.89
CA ASN A 185 6.25 1.48 -13.32
C ASN A 185 5.42 2.71 -13.72
N ARG A 186 5.67 3.85 -13.05
CA ARG A 186 5.00 5.13 -13.30
C ARG A 186 5.51 5.70 -14.62
N LYS A 187 4.77 5.45 -15.71
CA LYS A 187 5.14 5.84 -17.09
C LYS A 187 5.67 7.28 -17.23
N THR A 188 5.02 8.24 -16.59
CA THR A 188 5.45 9.65 -16.62
C THR A 188 6.82 9.87 -15.99
N LEU A 189 7.18 9.13 -14.93
CA LEU A 189 8.52 9.22 -14.34
C LEU A 189 9.55 8.53 -15.20
N ILE A 190 9.22 7.39 -15.79
CA ILE A 190 10.09 6.67 -16.73
C ILE A 190 10.48 7.59 -17.88
N GLU A 191 9.50 8.21 -18.55
CA GLU A 191 9.75 9.15 -19.64
C GLU A 191 10.62 10.34 -19.20
N LYS A 192 10.35 10.90 -18.01
CA LYS A 192 11.14 12.01 -17.46
C LYS A 192 12.58 11.59 -17.12
N LEU A 193 12.80 10.42 -16.53
CA LEU A 193 14.13 9.91 -16.21
C LEU A 193 14.90 9.55 -17.49
N GLU A 194 14.25 8.95 -18.49
CA GLU A 194 14.84 8.68 -19.80
C GLU A 194 15.28 9.97 -20.51
N SER A 195 14.50 11.05 -20.42
CA SER A 195 14.88 12.35 -20.99
C SER A 195 16.11 13.02 -20.35
N ARG A 196 16.57 12.50 -19.21
CA ARG A 196 17.71 13.03 -18.43
C ARG A 196 19.00 12.24 -18.64
N LEU A 197 18.92 11.05 -19.24
CA LEU A 197 20.05 10.22 -19.64
C LEU A 197 20.58 10.66 -21.00
#